data_AF-G1VTL4-F1
#
_entry.id   AF-G1VTL4-F1
#
_cell.length_a   1.000
_cell.length_b   1.000
_cell.length_c   1.000
_cell.angle_alpha   90.00
_cell.angle_beta   90.00
_cell.angle_gamma   90.00
#
_symmetry.space_group_name_H-M   'P 1'
#
loop_
_entity.id
_entity.type
_entity.pdbx_description
1 polymer ?
#
loop_
_entity_poly.entity_id
_entity_poly.type
_entity_poly.pdbx_seq_one_letter_code
_entity_poly.pdbx_strand_id
1 'polypeptide(L)' 'METNIVKNIIMAVLFFVFLGMIVIGQKTVGLGNLGLEIAGLAGLLAELYVYNRKYK' A
#
# COMPACT_ATOMS: atom_id res chain seq x y z
N MET A 1 -1.90 24.65 3.75
CA MET A 1 -2.99 24.01 2.96
C MET A 1 -2.42 23.09 1.88
N GLU A 2 -1.36 23.51 1.16
CA GLU A 2 -0.74 22.71 0.07
C GLU A 2 -0.16 21.34 0.48
N THR A 3 0.46 21.24 1.66
CA THR A 3 1.14 20.01 2.12
C THR A 3 0.19 18.82 2.29
N ASN A 4 -1.08 19.07 2.59
CA ASN A 4 -2.08 18.02 2.80
C ASN A 4 -2.56 17.40 1.47
N ILE A 5 -2.61 18.18 0.39
CA ILE A 5 -3.02 17.70 -0.94
C ILE A 5 -1.93 16.81 -1.51
N VAL A 6 -0.67 17.27 -1.51
CA VAL A 6 0.46 16.48 -1.99
C VAL A 6 0.59 15.17 -1.22
N LYS A 7 0.47 15.20 0.11
CA LYS A 7 0.49 14.00 0.95
C LYS A 7 -0.63 13.02 0.59
N ASN A 8 -1.85 13.51 0.37
CA ASN A 8 -2.98 12.66 -0.01
C ASN A 8 -2.78 12.03 -1.40
N ILE A 9 -2.20 12.77 -2.36
CA ILE A 9 -1.87 12.24 -3.69
C ILE A 9 -0.83 11.12 -3.56
N ILE A 10 0.22 11.33 -2.76
CA ILE A 10 1.25 10.31 -2.52
C ILE A 10 0.63 9.05 -1.91
N MET A 11 -0.24 9.18 -0.90
CA MET A 11 -0.96 8.04 -0.32
C MET A 11 -1.84 7.33 -1.35
N ALA A 12 -2.54 8.07 -2.22
CA ALA A 12 -3.35 7.43 -3.26
C ALA A 12 -2.49 6.61 -4.25
N VAL A 13 -1.33 7.15 -4.65
CA VAL A 13 -0.41 6.43 -5.55
C VAL A 13 0.17 5.20 -4.87
N LEU A 14 0.63 5.33 -3.62
CA LEU A 14 1.20 4.23 -2.85
C LEU A 14 0.18 3.11 -2.62
N PHE A 15 -1.09 3.44 -2.36
CA PHE A 15 -2.17 2.46 -2.28
C PHE A 15 -2.24 1.57 -3.53
N PHE A 16 -2.24 2.17 -4.73
CA PHE A 16 -2.28 1.39 -5.98
C PHE A 16 -0.99 0.59 -6.22
N VAL A 17 0.16 1.09 -5.79
CA VAL A 17 1.43 0.36 -5.86
C VAL A 17 1.39 -0.88 -4.96
N PHE A 18 0.97 -0.76 -3.70
CA PHE A 18 0.84 -1.88 -2.77
C PHE A 18 -0.24 -2.88 -3.21
N LEU A 19 -1.38 -2.40 -3.68
CA LEU A 19 -2.43 -3.26 -4.24
C LEU A 19 -1.91 -4.00 -5.50
N GLY A 20 -1.18 -3.32 -6.37
CA GLY A 20 -0.57 -3.89 -7.57
C GLY A 20 0.41 -5.02 -7.24
N MET A 21 1.23 -4.87 -6.19
CA MET A 21 2.13 -5.94 -5.72
C MET A 21 1.36 -7.21 -5.36
N ILE A 22 0.26 -7.10 -4.61
CA ILE A 22 -0.58 -8.23 -4.23
C ILE A 22 -1.18 -8.89 -5.48
N VAL A 23 -1.79 -8.10 -6.37
CA VAL A 23 -2.41 -8.61 -7.60
C VAL A 23 -1.39 -9.30 -8.51
N ILE A 24 -0.16 -8.81 -8.57
CA ILE A 24 0.92 -9.44 -9.37
C ILE A 24 1.40 -10.73 -8.71
N GLY A 25 1.64 -10.72 -7.40
CA GLY A 25 2.12 -11.89 -6.64
C GLY A 25 1.15 -13.07 -6.76
N GLN A 26 -0.15 -12.80 -6.69
CA GLN A 26 -1.17 -13.85 -6.74
C GLN A 26 -1.27 -14.58 -8.08
N LYS A 27 -0.67 -14.05 -9.17
CA LYS A 27 -0.75 -14.68 -10.50
C LYS A 27 0.01 -16.00 -10.58
N THR A 28 0.99 -16.23 -9.71
CA THR A 28 1.82 -17.44 -9.75
C THR A 28 2.21 -17.88 -8.34
N VAL A 29 2.08 -19.17 -8.04
CA VAL A 29 2.49 -19.71 -6.74
C VAL A 29 4.02 -19.77 -6.64
N GLY A 30 4.59 -19.17 -5.61
CA GLY A 30 6.03 -19.24 -5.32
C GLY A 30 6.44 -18.39 -4.13
N LEU A 31 7.56 -18.76 -3.48
CA LEU A 31 8.06 -18.04 -2.29
C LEU A 31 8.35 -16.55 -2.57
N GLY A 32 8.88 -16.24 -3.76
CA GLY A 32 9.11 -14.86 -4.18
C GLY A 32 7.81 -14.05 -4.32
N ASN A 33 6.77 -14.67 -4.89
CA ASN A 33 5.47 -14.03 -5.06
C ASN A 33 4.71 -13.89 -3.74
N LEU A 34 4.84 -14.88 -2.86
CA LEU A 34 4.35 -14.77 -1.48
C LEU A 34 5.02 -13.60 -0.75
N GLY A 35 6.34 -13.42 -0.93
CA GLY A 35 7.05 -12.26 -0.40
C GLY A 35 6.53 -10.94 -0.93
N LEU A 36 6.20 -10.88 -2.24
CA LEU A 36 5.61 -9.70 -2.88
C LEU A 36 4.22 -9.38 -2.32
N GLU A 37 3.39 -10.40 -2.09
CA GLU A 37 2.07 -10.25 -1.45
C GLU A 37 2.19 -9.74 -0.01
N ILE A 38 3.10 -10.30 0.78
CA ILE A 38 3.34 -9.86 2.17
C ILE A 38 3.85 -8.42 2.20
N ALA A 39 4.74 -8.04 1.29
CA ALA A 39 5.24 -6.68 1.17
C ALA A 39 4.12 -5.68 0.81
N GLY A 40 3.28 -6.03 -0.17
CA GLY A 40 2.12 -5.22 -0.54
C GLY A 40 1.13 -5.09 0.63
N LEU A 41 0.84 -6.19 1.33
CA LEU A 41 -0.07 -6.19 2.47
C LEU A 41 0.47 -5.33 3.63
N ALA A 42 1.76 -5.45 3.96
CA ALA A 42 2.40 -4.63 4.98
C ALA A 42 2.32 -3.14 4.64
N GLY A 43 2.50 -2.78 3.36
CA GLY A 43 2.31 -1.42 2.87
C GLY A 43 0.89 -0.88 3.07
N LEU A 44 -0.12 -1.66 2.70
CA LEU A 44 -1.53 -1.28 2.90
C LEU A 44 -1.89 -1.09 4.39
N LEU A 45 -1.39 -1.97 5.27
CA LEU A 45 -1.60 -1.84 6.70
C LEU A 45 -0.91 -0.59 7.28
N ALA A 46 0.29 -0.26 6.79
CA ALA A 46 0.99 0.96 7.17
C ALA A 46 0.23 2.22 6.73
N GLU A 47 -0.31 2.24 5.51
CA GLU A 47 -1.15 3.35 5.05
C GLU A 47 -2.42 3.50 5.88
N LEU A 48 -3.11 2.39 6.15
CA LEU A 48 -4.31 2.40 7.00
C LEU A 48 -4.00 2.92 8.40
N TYR A 49 -2.85 2.54 8.97
CA TYR A 49 -2.40 3.07 10.26
C TYR A 49 -2.18 4.60 10.21
N VAL A 50 -1.46 5.09 9.19
CA VAL A 50 -1.19 6.53 9.05
C VAL A 50 -2.48 7.31 8.81
N TYR A 51 -3.39 6.77 7.99
CA TYR A 51 -4.72 7.33 7.76
C TYR A 51 -5.49 7.41 9.09
N ASN A 52 -5.62 6.30 9.82
CA ASN A 52 -6.37 6.26 11.08
C ASN A 52 -5.82 7.23 12.13
N ARG A 53 -4.50 7.44 12.21
CA ARG A 53 -3.88 8.40 13.13
C ARG A 53 -4.21 9.86 12.78
N LYS A 54 -4.58 10.15 11.54
CA LYS A 54 -4.95 11.50 11.09
C LYS A 54 -6.41 11.84 11.40
N TYR A 55 -7.28 10.83 11.49
CA TYR A 55 -8.74 11.01 11.63
C TYR A 55 -9.31 10.56 12.99
N LYS A 56 -8.50 9.94 13.86
CA LYS A 56 -8.77 9.79 15.30
C LYS A 56 -8.12 10.93 16.07
#